data_AF-A0A2M8NKV0-F1
#
_entry.id   AF-A0A2M8NKV0-F1
#
_cell.length_a   1.000
_cell.length_b   1.000
_cell.length_c   1.000
_cell.angle_alpha   90.00
_cell.angle_beta   90.00
_cell.angle_gamma   90.00
#
_symmetry.space_group_name_H-M   'P 1'
#
loop_
_entity.id
_entity.type
_entity.pdbx_description
1 polymer ?
#
loop_
_entity_poly.entity_id
_entity_poly.type
_entity_poly.pdbx_seq_one_letter_code
_entity_poly.pdbx_strand_id
1 'polypeptide(L)'
;MDRVGEESPENLIWGVVFGLILAAPLLLVGGDALTTTVRLIFRTGIEGSIRALPPGSVLALIVFVMPLAETLFFRGLMQKDRPFWLIGALASVWSILLFFPLIEVGRFPAVAIIIGTALVLMNMIYSYVRDRNGLAAAWLCQIVVNLLVMFVPYITS
;
A
#
# COMPACT_ATOMS: atom_id res chain seq x y z
N MET A 1 -23.10 6.59 -11.86
CA MET A 1 -24.11 5.92 -11.01
C MET A 1 -23.34 5.19 -9.93
N ASP A 2 -23.41 5.70 -8.71
CA ASP A 2 -22.71 5.17 -7.54
C ASP A 2 -23.17 3.74 -7.21
N ARG A 3 -22.27 2.74 -7.31
CA ARG A 3 -22.48 1.37 -6.81
C ARG A 3 -22.43 1.28 -5.27
N VAL A 4 -22.69 2.37 -4.57
CA VAL A 4 -22.62 2.47 -3.10
C VAL A 4 -23.76 1.69 -2.42
N GLY A 5 -24.72 1.14 -3.18
CA GLY A 5 -25.83 0.32 -2.67
C GLY A 5 -25.72 -1.21 -2.92
N GLU A 6 -24.71 -1.71 -3.63
CA GLU A 6 -24.58 -3.14 -4.00
C GLU A 6 -23.23 -3.75 -3.55
N GLU A 7 -22.70 -3.34 -2.39
CA GLU A 7 -21.53 -4.02 -1.83
C GLU A 7 -21.97 -5.37 -1.24
N SER A 8 -21.97 -6.41 -2.08
CA SER A 8 -22.17 -7.78 -1.63
C SER A 8 -20.99 -8.22 -0.75
N PRO A 9 -21.20 -9.07 0.26
CA PRO A 9 -20.10 -9.62 1.06
C PRO A 9 -19.03 -10.33 0.23
N GLU A 10 -19.41 -10.87 -0.93
CA GLU A 10 -18.49 -11.50 -1.87
C GLU A 10 -17.42 -10.54 -2.40
N ASN A 11 -17.76 -9.26 -2.57
CA ASN A 11 -16.80 -8.25 -3.00
C ASN A 11 -15.66 -8.04 -1.98
N LEU A 12 -15.94 -8.22 -0.69
CA LEU A 12 -14.92 -8.15 0.36
C LEU A 12 -13.91 -9.30 0.21
N ILE A 13 -14.39 -10.51 -0.11
CA ILE A 13 -13.56 -11.68 -0.36
C ILE A 13 -12.65 -11.41 -1.56
N TRP A 14 -13.20 -10.83 -2.64
CA TRP A 14 -12.39 -10.44 -3.79
C TRP A 14 -11.29 -9.44 -3.44
N GLY A 15 -11.58 -8.45 -2.57
CA GLY A 15 -10.55 -7.54 -2.05
C GLY A 15 -9.36 -8.27 -1.42
N VAL A 16 -9.65 -9.26 -0.56
CA VAL A 16 -8.63 -10.11 0.06
C VAL A 16 -7.86 -10.94 -0.97
N VAL A 17 -8.56 -11.58 -1.91
CA VAL A 17 -7.96 -12.41 -2.96
C VAL A 17 -7.04 -11.59 -3.86
N PHE A 18 -7.46 -10.41 -4.32
CA PHE A 18 -6.61 -9.52 -5.11
C PHE A 18 -5.38 -9.06 -4.32
N GLY A 19 -5.54 -8.79 -3.01
CA GLY A 19 -4.42 -8.45 -2.14
C GLY A 19 -3.40 -9.59 -2.05
N LEU A 20 -3.84 -10.83 -1.90
CA LEU A 20 -2.97 -12.02 -1.88
C LEU A 20 -2.24 -12.23 -3.20
N ILE A 21 -2.96 -12.15 -4.32
CA ILE A 21 -2.41 -12.32 -5.67
C ILE A 21 -1.32 -11.26 -5.94
N LEU A 22 -1.55 -10.03 -5.49
CA LEU A 22 -0.59 -8.93 -5.66
C LEU A 22 0.61 -9.04 -4.71
N ALA A 23 0.39 -9.45 -3.45
CA ALA A 23 1.45 -9.55 -2.45
C ALA A 23 2.42 -10.71 -2.73
N ALA A 24 1.94 -11.84 -3.27
CA ALA A 24 2.76 -13.01 -3.52
C ALA A 24 4.02 -12.75 -4.40
N PRO A 25 3.91 -12.16 -5.61
CA PRO A 25 5.10 -11.86 -6.42
C PRO A 25 5.99 -10.79 -5.78
N LEU A 26 5.41 -9.83 -5.07
CA LEU A 26 6.18 -8.80 -4.37
C LEU A 26 7.04 -9.40 -3.25
N LEU A 27 6.51 -10.37 -2.51
CA LEU A 27 7.26 -11.09 -1.48
C LEU A 27 8.37 -11.96 -2.07
N LEU A 28 8.11 -12.64 -3.19
CA LEU A 28 9.10 -13.49 -3.85
C LEU A 28 10.28 -12.70 -4.44
N VAL A 29 10.00 -11.54 -5.04
CA VAL A 29 11.02 -10.72 -5.73
C VAL A 29 11.67 -9.71 -4.78
N GLY A 30 10.92 -9.22 -3.81
CA GLY A 30 11.28 -8.04 -3.02
C GLY A 30 11.99 -8.32 -1.70
N GLY A 31 12.17 -9.57 -1.26
CA GLY A 31 12.61 -9.95 0.10
C GLY A 31 13.57 -8.97 0.80
N ASP A 32 14.85 -8.94 0.41
CA ASP A 32 15.87 -8.10 1.07
C ASP A 32 15.61 -6.59 0.90
N ALA A 33 15.06 -6.18 -0.25
CA ALA A 33 14.75 -4.79 -0.55
C ALA A 33 13.56 -4.28 0.29
N LEU A 34 12.52 -5.10 0.45
CA LEU A 34 11.33 -4.84 1.26
C LEU A 34 11.71 -4.77 2.73
N THR A 35 12.47 -5.74 3.24
CA THR A 35 12.95 -5.74 4.63
C THR A 35 13.74 -4.47 4.94
N THR A 36 14.66 -4.07 4.07
CA THR A 36 15.39 -2.80 4.22
C THR A 36 14.44 -1.60 4.22
N THR A 37 13.51 -1.55 3.26
CA THR A 37 12.57 -0.43 3.10
C THR A 37 11.66 -0.25 4.32
N VAL A 38 11.10 -1.35 4.82
CA VAL A 38 10.21 -1.36 5.99
C VAL A 38 10.95 -0.87 7.24
N ARG A 39 12.21 -1.27 7.45
CA ARG A 39 13.04 -0.75 8.56
C ARG A 39 13.30 0.76 8.44
N LEU A 40 13.49 1.27 7.22
CA LEU A 40 13.74 2.69 6.98
C LEU A 40 12.48 3.55 7.17
N ILE A 41 11.30 3.00 6.88
CA ILE A 41 10.01 3.68 7.01
C ILE A 41 9.54 3.70 8.48
N PHE A 42 9.59 2.57 9.19
CA PHE A 42 9.03 2.44 10.54
C PHE A 42 10.05 2.74 11.65
N ARG A 43 10.80 3.82 11.47
CA ARG A 43 11.71 4.36 12.49
C ARG A 43 11.34 5.79 12.84
N THR A 44 11.49 6.15 14.10
CA THR A 44 11.28 7.51 14.59
C THR A 44 12.54 8.02 15.27
N GLY A 45 12.83 9.30 15.06
CA GLY A 45 13.91 10.01 15.73
C GLY A 45 13.35 10.78 16.92
N ILE A 46 13.57 10.29 18.13
CA ILE A 46 13.25 11.02 19.37
C ILE A 46 14.57 11.26 20.10
N GLU A 47 14.84 12.53 20.43
CA GLU A 47 16.03 12.97 21.18
C GLU A 47 17.38 12.54 20.55
N GLY A 48 17.50 12.60 19.22
CA GLY A 48 18.73 12.24 18.51
C GLY A 48 19.02 10.73 18.44
N SER A 49 18.11 9.87 18.97
CA SER A 49 18.17 8.42 18.80
C SER A 49 17.16 7.95 17.75
N ILE A 50 17.63 7.21 16.74
CA ILE A 50 16.77 6.57 15.74
C ILE A 50 16.35 5.22 16.31
N ARG A 51 15.07 5.05 16.61
CA ARG A 51 14.50 3.79 17.13
C ARG A 51 13.42 3.26 16.20
N ALA A 52 13.38 1.93 16.06
CA ALA A 52 12.29 1.25 15.38
C ALA A 52 10.99 1.38 16.20
N LEU A 53 9.85 1.49 15.51
CA LEU A 53 8.55 1.60 16.16
C LEU A 53 8.13 0.27 16.80
N PRO A 54 7.40 0.27 17.93
CA PRO A 54 6.83 -0.97 18.45
C PRO A 54 5.93 -1.66 17.41
N PRO A 55 5.91 -3.01 17.32
CA PRO A 55 5.11 -3.73 16.34
C PRO A 55 3.61 -3.36 16.36
N GLY A 56 3.06 -3.10 17.55
CA GLY A 56 1.67 -2.65 17.69
C GLY A 56 1.40 -1.29 17.02
N SER A 57 2.34 -0.36 17.10
CA SER A 57 2.24 0.94 16.43
C SER A 57 2.33 0.80 14.91
N VAL A 58 3.22 -0.07 14.43
CA VAL A 58 3.34 -0.38 12.99
C VAL A 58 2.03 -1.00 12.48
N LEU A 59 1.48 -1.98 13.20
CA LEU A 59 0.20 -2.60 12.84
C LEU A 59 -0.93 -1.56 12.77
N ALA A 60 -1.02 -0.65 13.75
CA ALA A 60 -2.03 0.40 13.76
C ALA A 60 -1.89 1.34 12.55
N LEU A 61 -0.66 1.71 12.18
CA LEU A 61 -0.40 2.57 11.02
C LEU A 61 -0.82 1.89 9.71
N ILE A 62 -0.46 0.63 9.52
CA ILE A 62 -0.66 -0.05 8.23
C ILE A 62 -2.07 -0.61 8.02
N VAL A 63 -2.81 -0.88 9.10
CA VAL A 63 -4.20 -1.39 9.04
C VAL A 63 -5.20 -0.23 9.06
N PHE A 64 -4.97 0.77 9.90
CA PHE A 64 -5.92 1.86 10.08
C PHE A 64 -5.46 3.13 9.37
N VAL A 65 -4.32 3.71 9.76
CA VAL A 65 -3.98 5.08 9.36
C VAL A 65 -3.72 5.21 7.85
N MET A 66 -2.80 4.42 7.29
CA MET A 66 -2.45 4.51 5.87
C MET A 66 -3.63 4.13 4.98
N PRO A 67 -4.32 2.99 5.19
CA PRO A 67 -5.41 2.62 4.30
C PRO A 67 -6.59 3.60 4.41
N LEU A 68 -6.89 4.10 5.62
CA LEU A 68 -7.96 5.09 5.79
C LEU A 68 -7.62 6.39 5.06
N ALA A 69 -6.40 6.92 5.23
CA ALA A 69 -5.99 8.14 4.55
C ALA A 69 -6.00 7.98 3.02
N GLU A 70 -5.35 6.93 2.50
CA GLU A 70 -5.15 6.77 1.05
C GLU A 70 -6.40 6.25 0.33
N THR A 71 -7.08 5.25 0.88
CA THR A 71 -8.28 4.70 0.24
C THR A 71 -9.43 5.70 0.28
N LEU A 72 -9.69 6.37 1.40
CA LEU A 72 -10.78 7.36 1.44
C LEU A 72 -10.47 8.57 0.57
N PHE A 73 -9.24 9.07 0.56
CA PHE A 73 -8.89 10.24 -0.25
C PHE A 73 -8.90 9.90 -1.76
N PHE A 74 -8.10 8.93 -2.21
CA PHE A 74 -7.99 8.64 -3.63
C PHE A 74 -9.21 7.88 -4.16
N ARG A 75 -9.61 6.78 -3.51
CA ARG A 75 -10.68 5.90 -4.01
C ARG A 75 -12.07 6.31 -3.55
N GLY A 76 -12.18 6.92 -2.37
CA GLY A 76 -13.46 7.37 -1.80
C GLY A 76 -13.90 8.73 -2.34
N LEU A 77 -13.00 9.71 -2.39
CA LEU A 77 -13.32 11.07 -2.81
C LEU A 77 -12.99 11.32 -4.28
N MET A 78 -11.75 11.07 -4.71
CA MET A 78 -11.32 11.50 -6.04
C MET A 78 -11.83 10.62 -7.19
N GLN A 79 -12.00 9.31 -6.96
CA GLN A 79 -12.36 8.33 -7.99
C GLN A 79 -13.87 8.30 -8.33
N LYS A 80 -14.73 8.97 -7.58
CA LYS A 80 -16.18 8.97 -7.86
C LYS A 80 -16.52 9.44 -9.28
N ASP A 81 -15.86 10.51 -9.72
CA ASP A 81 -16.13 11.16 -11.01
C ASP A 81 -14.93 11.08 -11.98
N ARG A 82 -13.96 10.19 -11.70
CA ARG A 82 -12.71 10.10 -12.48
C ARG A 82 -12.37 8.66 -12.79
N PRO A 83 -11.74 8.39 -13.96
CA PRO A 83 -11.41 7.03 -14.33
C PRO A 83 -10.35 6.43 -13.39
N PHE A 84 -10.45 5.13 -13.13
CA PHE A 84 -9.59 4.42 -12.18
C PHE A 84 -8.09 4.58 -12.46
N TRP A 85 -7.69 4.59 -13.75
CA TRP A 85 -6.29 4.67 -14.14
C TRP A 85 -5.66 6.02 -13.79
N LEU A 86 -6.43 7.12 -13.87
CA LEU A 86 -5.97 8.44 -13.50
C LEU A 86 -5.73 8.53 -12.00
N ILE A 87 -6.66 8.00 -11.20
CA ILE A 87 -6.52 7.99 -9.74
C ILE A 87 -5.40 7.05 -9.30
N GLY A 88 -5.27 5.88 -9.92
CA GLY A 88 -4.18 4.96 -9.66
C GLY A 88 -2.82 5.62 -9.94
N ALA A 89 -2.69 6.36 -11.05
CA ALA A 89 -1.48 7.11 -11.37
C ALA A 89 -1.19 8.22 -10.35
N LEU A 90 -2.20 9.03 -9.98
CA LEU A 90 -2.03 10.10 -8.98
C LEU A 90 -1.64 9.55 -7.60
N ALA A 91 -2.29 8.46 -7.17
CA ALA A 91 -1.93 7.77 -5.93
C ALA A 91 -0.50 7.20 -5.99
N SER A 92 -0.08 6.71 -7.16
CA SER A 92 1.30 6.23 -7.37
C SER A 92 2.32 7.36 -7.25
N VAL A 93 2.04 8.52 -7.86
CA VAL A 93 2.89 9.72 -7.74
C VAL A 93 2.99 10.15 -6.28
N TRP A 94 1.87 10.15 -5.55
CA TRP A 94 1.85 10.44 -4.12
C TRP A 94 2.71 9.45 -3.32
N SER A 95 2.54 8.14 -3.52
CA SER A 95 3.36 7.13 -2.84
C SER A 95 4.85 7.28 -3.17
N ILE A 96 5.20 7.55 -4.43
CA ILE A 96 6.59 7.80 -4.83
C ILE A 96 7.15 9.03 -4.10
N LEU A 97 6.41 10.14 -4.05
CA LEU A 97 6.83 11.34 -3.33
C LEU A 97 7.04 11.10 -1.83
N LEU A 98 6.25 10.22 -1.20
CA LEU A 98 6.40 9.86 0.20
C LEU A 98 7.58 8.90 0.44
N PHE A 99 7.73 7.87 -0.40
CA PHE A 99 8.66 6.76 -0.12
C PHE A 99 10.03 6.91 -0.78
N PHE A 100 10.16 7.58 -1.94
CA PHE A 100 11.46 7.73 -2.60
C PHE A 100 12.48 8.53 -1.78
N PRO A 101 12.12 9.63 -1.09
CA PRO A 101 13.08 10.34 -0.23
C PRO A 101 13.64 9.48 0.91
N LEU A 102 12.94 8.41 1.29
CA LEU A 102 13.36 7.48 2.34
C LEU A 102 14.33 6.40 1.83
N ILE A 103 14.40 6.21 0.51
CA ILE A 103 15.27 5.24 -0.16
C ILE A 103 16.49 6.00 -0.67
N GLU A 104 17.72 5.51 -0.43
CA GLU A 104 18.93 6.10 -1.02
C GLU A 104 19.00 5.83 -2.54
N VAL A 105 18.11 6.46 -3.32
CA VAL A 105 17.91 6.21 -4.76
C VAL A 105 19.21 6.35 -5.56
N GLY A 106 20.08 7.30 -5.18
CA GLY A 106 21.38 7.50 -5.82
C GLY A 106 22.37 6.35 -5.60
N ARG A 107 22.21 5.58 -4.52
CA ARG A 107 23.08 4.45 -4.19
C ARG A 107 22.52 3.11 -4.67
N PHE A 108 21.20 2.97 -4.69
CA PHE A 108 20.50 1.74 -5.07
C PHE A 108 19.41 1.98 -6.14
N PRO A 109 19.80 2.35 -7.38
CA PRO A 109 18.83 2.70 -8.44
C PRO A 109 17.93 1.51 -8.84
N ALA A 110 18.46 0.28 -8.85
CA ALA A 110 17.68 -0.91 -9.16
C ALA A 110 16.56 -1.15 -8.12
N VAL A 111 16.86 -0.94 -6.84
CA VAL A 111 15.88 -1.08 -5.75
C VAL A 111 14.78 -0.02 -5.88
N ALA A 112 15.13 1.21 -6.23
CA ALA A 112 14.17 2.28 -6.47
C ALA A 112 13.22 1.96 -7.64
N ILE A 113 13.72 1.35 -8.72
CA ILE A 113 12.88 0.92 -9.86
C ILE A 113 11.91 -0.18 -9.42
N ILE A 114 12.39 -1.19 -8.69
CA ILE A 114 11.55 -2.30 -8.22
C ILE A 114 10.45 -1.78 -7.30
N ILE A 115 10.80 -0.98 -6.30
CA ILE A 115 9.84 -0.41 -5.35
C ILE A 115 8.88 0.55 -6.05
N GLY A 116 9.39 1.44 -6.92
CA GLY A 116 8.54 2.35 -7.69
C GLY A 116 7.53 1.59 -8.56
N THR A 117 7.96 0.53 -9.24
CA THR A 117 7.08 -0.32 -10.03
C THR A 117 6.05 -1.02 -9.15
N ALA A 118 6.47 -1.54 -7.99
CA ALA A 118 5.55 -2.14 -7.02
C ALA A 118 4.49 -1.14 -6.54
N LEU A 119 4.89 0.08 -6.16
CA LEU A 119 3.99 1.15 -5.74
C LEU A 119 2.95 1.49 -6.82
N VAL A 120 3.39 1.56 -8.08
CA VAL A 120 2.49 1.80 -9.21
C VAL A 120 1.49 0.66 -9.38
N LEU A 121 1.97 -0.59 -9.42
CA LEU A 121 1.12 -1.77 -9.56
C LEU A 121 0.08 -1.86 -8.43
N MET A 122 0.53 -1.69 -7.18
CA MET A 122 -0.36 -1.72 -6.02
C MET A 122 -1.46 -0.65 -6.13
N ASN A 123 -1.09 0.60 -6.38
CA ASN A 123 -2.04 1.70 -6.46
C ASN A 123 -3.04 1.55 -7.62
N MET A 124 -2.58 1.03 -8.77
CA MET A 124 -3.43 0.72 -9.91
C MET A 124 -4.43 -0.39 -9.59
N ILE A 125 -3.99 -1.47 -8.92
CA ILE A 125 -4.88 -2.56 -8.51
C ILE A 125 -5.90 -2.07 -7.48
N TYR A 126 -5.52 -1.26 -6.50
CA TYR A 126 -6.48 -0.74 -5.52
C TYR A 126 -7.57 0.11 -6.19
N SER A 127 -7.20 0.94 -7.16
CA SER A 127 -8.15 1.72 -7.94
C SER A 127 -9.02 0.83 -8.84
N TYR A 128 -8.47 -0.22 -9.43
CA TYR A 128 -9.24 -1.21 -10.19
C TYR A 128 -10.25 -1.98 -9.32
N VAL A 129 -9.82 -2.46 -8.14
CA VAL A 129 -10.68 -3.16 -7.18
C VAL A 129 -11.80 -2.23 -6.70
N ARG A 130 -11.53 -0.93 -6.50
CA ARG A 130 -12.59 0.03 -6.20
C ARG A 130 -13.65 0.09 -7.30
N ASP A 131 -13.21 0.19 -8.54
CA ASP A 131 -14.08 0.34 -9.71
C ASP A 131 -14.97 -0.90 -9.91
N ARG A 132 -14.40 -2.10 -9.68
CA ARG A 132 -15.09 -3.37 -9.90
C ARG A 132 -15.89 -3.90 -8.73
N ASN A 133 -15.32 -3.87 -7.52
CA ASN A 133 -15.84 -4.58 -6.36
C ASN A 133 -16.34 -3.65 -5.24
N GLY A 134 -15.87 -2.42 -5.16
CA GLY A 134 -16.34 -1.49 -4.13
C GLY A 134 -15.23 -0.87 -3.30
N LEU A 135 -15.60 0.09 -2.45
CA LEU A 135 -14.65 0.83 -1.64
C LEU A 135 -14.13 -0.04 -0.50
N ALA A 136 -15.01 -0.81 0.15
CA ALA A 136 -14.60 -1.72 1.20
C ALA A 136 -13.67 -2.83 0.66
N ALA A 137 -13.92 -3.31 -0.56
CA ALA A 137 -13.06 -4.29 -1.21
C ALA A 137 -11.64 -3.73 -1.47
N ALA A 138 -11.55 -2.50 -1.99
CA ALA A 138 -10.25 -1.83 -2.22
C ALA A 138 -9.51 -1.57 -0.90
N TRP A 139 -10.24 -1.20 0.15
CA TRP A 139 -9.69 -0.99 1.48
C TRP A 139 -9.10 -2.27 2.06
N LEU A 140 -9.84 -3.38 2.00
CA LEU A 140 -9.35 -4.70 2.42
C LEU A 140 -8.16 -5.18 1.58
N CYS A 141 -8.19 -4.94 0.27
CA CYS A 141 -7.07 -5.25 -0.62
C CYS A 141 -5.79 -4.54 -0.14
N GLN A 142 -5.87 -3.24 0.14
CA GLN A 142 -4.74 -2.47 0.65
C GLN A 142 -4.27 -2.98 2.03
N ILE A 143 -5.18 -3.31 2.95
CA ILE A 143 -4.82 -3.87 4.27
C ILE A 143 -4.06 -5.18 4.11
N VAL A 144 -4.57 -6.10 3.28
CA VAL A 144 -3.93 -7.41 3.06
C VAL A 144 -2.53 -7.25 2.47
N VAL A 145 -2.37 -6.38 1.46
CA VAL A 145 -1.05 -6.11 0.88
C VAL A 145 -0.12 -5.48 1.91
N ASN A 146 -0.57 -4.51 2.70
CA ASN A 146 0.22 -3.89 3.75
C ASN A 146 0.68 -4.90 4.81
N LEU A 147 -0.21 -5.80 5.24
CA LEU A 147 0.14 -6.86 6.20
C LEU A 147 1.21 -7.79 5.62
N LEU A 148 1.02 -8.24 4.38
CA LEU A 148 1.92 -9.21 3.77
C LEU A 148 3.26 -8.59 3.37
N VAL A 149 3.24 -7.46 2.69
CA VAL A 149 4.43 -6.83 2.09
C VAL A 149 5.19 -5.96 3.09
N MET A 150 4.53 -5.44 4.13
CA MET A 150 5.19 -4.58 5.14
C MET A 150 5.28 -5.25 6.50
N PHE A 151 4.17 -5.76 7.06
CA PHE A 151 4.17 -6.26 8.44
C PHE A 151 4.93 -7.57 8.61
N VAL A 152 4.72 -8.54 7.71
CA VAL A 152 5.41 -9.83 7.79
C VAL A 152 6.92 -9.63 7.74
N PRO A 153 7.50 -8.92 6.74
CA PRO A 153 8.92 -8.60 6.76
C PRO A 153 9.37 -7.82 7.99
N TYR A 154 8.51 -6.97 8.57
CA TYR A 154 8.87 -6.22 9.78
C TYR A 154 9.14 -7.12 10.99
N ILE A 155 8.34 -8.17 11.17
CA ILE A 155 8.41 -9.04 12.35
C ILE A 155 9.32 -10.26 12.15
N THR A 156 9.59 -10.66 10.91
CA THR A 156 10.43 -11.84 10.61
C THR A 156 11.91 -11.49 10.37
N SER A 157 12.28 -10.21 10.35
CA SER A 157 13.62 -9.73 9.95
C SER A 157 14.48 -9.19 11.08
#